data_AF-A0A953HTU9-F1
#
_entry.id   AF-A0A953HTU9-F1
#
_cell.length_a   1.000
_cell.length_b   1.000
_cell.length_c   1.000
_cell.angle_alpha   90.00
_cell.angle_beta   90.00
_cell.angle_gamma   90.00
#
_symmetry.space_group_name_H-M   'P 1'
#
loop_
_entity.id
_entity.type
_entity.pdbx_description
1 polymer ?
#
loop_
_entity_poly.entity_id
_entity_poly.type
_entity_poly.pdbx_seq_one_letter_code
_entity_poly.pdbx_strand_id
1 'polypeptide(L)'
;MHLSEVDGLDARTTWWIPAVVSPERDWAAVPGCRRGSRYVVNRETLRASRDEFDPFDSRLSCLQWILHHRPALNRALPGATVRAVRLDRWLLGLD
;
A
#
# COMPACT_ATOMS: atom_id res chain seq x y z
N MET A 1 5.16 6.80 8.00
CA MET A 1 5.69 7.95 7.24
C MET A 1 4.58 8.54 6.36
N HIS A 2 4.60 9.85 6.10
CA HIS A 2 3.67 10.51 5.18
C HIS A 2 4.27 10.61 3.76
N LEU A 3 3.43 10.60 2.71
CA LEU A 3 3.86 10.73 1.31
C LEU A 3 4.59 12.03 1.01
N SER A 4 4.27 13.08 1.75
CA SER A 4 5.01 14.35 1.72
C SER A 4 6.43 14.26 2.29
N GLU A 5 6.77 13.19 3.01
CA GLU A 5 8.08 12.98 3.65
C GLU A 5 8.97 12.01 2.85
N VAL A 6 8.56 11.60 1.65
CA VAL A 6 9.31 10.69 0.77
C VAL A 6 10.72 11.21 0.49
N ASP A 7 10.92 12.52 0.42
CA ASP A 7 12.23 13.14 0.20
C ASP A 7 13.26 12.81 1.31
N GLY A 8 12.79 12.33 2.47
CA GLY A 8 13.64 11.86 3.56
C GLY A 8 14.19 10.43 3.38
N LEU A 9 13.73 9.70 2.36
CA LEU A 9 14.23 8.36 2.05
C LEU A 9 15.53 8.44 1.24
N ASP A 10 16.44 7.49 1.51
CA ASP A 10 17.64 7.35 0.67
C ASP A 10 17.25 7.00 -0.77
N ALA A 11 17.48 7.96 -1.68
CA ALA A 11 17.17 7.83 -3.11
C ALA A 11 17.95 6.72 -3.82
N ARG A 12 19.04 6.23 -3.23
CA ARG A 12 19.82 5.09 -3.77
C ARG A 12 19.16 3.75 -3.48
N THR A 13 18.25 3.71 -2.52
CA THR A 13 17.57 2.49 -2.09
C THR A 13 16.26 2.31 -2.87
N THR A 14 16.03 1.11 -3.40
CA THR A 14 14.73 0.78 -4.01
C THR A 14 13.74 0.39 -2.93
N TRP A 15 12.85 1.31 -2.60
CA TRP A 15 11.82 1.10 -1.58
C TRP A 15 10.59 0.38 -2.12
N TRP A 16 10.03 -0.48 -1.28
CA TRP A 16 8.84 -1.27 -1.57
C TRP A 16 7.72 -0.96 -0.58
N ILE A 17 6.49 -0.95 -1.05
CA ILE A 17 5.32 -0.69 -0.22
C ILE A 17 4.23 -1.72 -0.49
N PRO A 18 3.44 -2.08 0.53
CA PRO A 18 2.17 -2.79 0.32
C PRO A 18 1.16 -1.77 -0.22
N ALA A 19 0.54 -2.09 -1.35
CA ALA A 19 -0.45 -1.24 -2.00
C ALA A 19 -1.66 -2.06 -2.43
N VAL A 20 -2.78 -1.37 -2.60
CA VAL A 20 -4.06 -1.94 -3.00
C VAL A 20 -4.78 -1.03 -3.98
N VAL A 21 -5.55 -1.63 -4.86
CA VAL A 21 -6.45 -0.93 -5.78
C VAL A 21 -7.87 -1.24 -5.36
N SER A 22 -8.73 -0.21 -5.26
CA SER A 22 -10.13 -0.42 -4.89
C SER A 22 -10.82 -1.28 -5.95
N PRO A 23 -11.41 -2.43 -5.55
CA PRO A 23 -12.01 -3.37 -6.49
C PRO A 23 -13.31 -2.83 -7.09
N GLU A 24 -13.98 -1.92 -6.38
CA GLU A 24 -15.30 -1.37 -6.71
C GLU A 24 -15.45 0.09 -6.26
N ARG A 25 -16.55 0.73 -6.68
CA ARG A 25 -16.96 2.07 -6.20
C ARG A 25 -17.56 1.93 -4.81
N ASP A 26 -17.33 2.93 -3.96
CA ASP A 26 -17.78 2.92 -2.55
C ASP A 26 -17.31 1.67 -1.80
N TRP A 27 -16.13 1.17 -2.14
CA TRP A 27 -15.51 0.01 -1.51
C TRP A 27 -15.51 0.14 0.02
N ALA A 28 -15.89 -0.93 0.72
CA ALA A 28 -16.11 -0.92 2.17
C ALA A 28 -14.92 -0.42 3.01
N ALA A 29 -13.68 -0.65 2.56
CA ALA A 29 -12.50 -0.16 3.28
C ALA A 29 -12.29 1.36 3.13
N VAL A 30 -12.78 1.97 2.05
CA VAL A 30 -12.66 3.39 1.76
C VAL A 30 -13.97 3.92 1.12
N PRO A 31 -14.98 4.28 1.93
CA PRO A 31 -16.24 4.83 1.42
C PRO A 31 -16.02 6.09 0.57
N GLY A 32 -16.82 6.26 -0.49
CA GLY A 32 -16.68 7.38 -1.43
C GLY A 32 -15.59 7.19 -2.49
N CYS A 33 -14.81 6.10 -2.45
CA CYS A 33 -13.81 5.85 -3.46
C CYS A 33 -14.42 5.46 -4.82
N ARG A 34 -13.68 5.73 -5.89
CA ARG A 34 -13.98 5.19 -7.22
C ARG A 34 -13.32 3.83 -7.36
N ARG A 35 -13.89 2.94 -8.17
CA ARG A 35 -13.21 1.72 -8.62
C ARG A 35 -11.87 2.06 -9.28
N GLY A 36 -10.82 1.30 -9.00
CA GLY A 36 -9.49 1.53 -9.57
C GLY A 36 -8.66 2.59 -8.83
N SER A 37 -9.18 3.19 -7.75
CA SER A 37 -8.41 4.14 -6.94
C SER A 37 -7.26 3.41 -6.23
N ARG A 38 -6.08 4.02 -6.24
CA ARG A 38 -4.85 3.44 -5.68
C ARG A 38 -4.64 3.93 -4.24
N TYR A 39 -4.27 3.01 -3.37
CA TYR A 39 -3.97 3.28 -1.97
C TYR A 39 -2.72 2.53 -1.56
N VAL A 40 -1.98 3.13 -0.62
CA VAL A 40 -0.95 2.45 0.15
C VAL A 40 -1.59 1.77 1.35
N VAL A 41 -0.96 0.74 1.90
CA VAL A 41 -1.42 0.08 3.13
C VAL A 41 -0.51 0.49 4.28
N ASN A 42 -1.07 1.14 5.30
CA ASN A 42 -0.32 1.49 6.50
C ASN A 42 0.00 0.20 7.28
N ARG A 43 1.26 0.02 7.69
CA ARG A 43 1.72 -1.24 8.29
C ARG A 43 1.23 -1.44 9.72
N GLU A 44 0.99 -0.35 10.43
CA GLU A 44 0.53 -0.36 11.83
C GLU A 44 -0.98 -0.57 11.90
N THR A 45 -1.74 0.12 11.06
CA THR A 45 -3.21 0.10 11.10
C THR A 45 -3.82 -0.96 10.19
N LEU A 46 -3.06 -1.47 9.22
CA LEU A 46 -3.50 -2.39 8.16
C LEU A 46 -4.59 -1.81 7.24
N ARG A 47 -4.80 -0.50 7.29
CA ARG A 47 -5.82 0.21 6.51
C ARG A 47 -5.24 0.77 5.22
N ALA A 48 -6.12 0.90 4.22
CA ALA A 48 -5.82 1.68 3.04
C ALA A 48 -5.69 3.15 3.44
N SER A 49 -4.60 3.77 3.02
CA SER A 49 -4.32 5.20 3.20
C SER A 49 -3.96 5.83 1.87
N ARG A 50 -4.20 7.13 1.77
CA ARG A 50 -3.74 7.94 0.63
C ARG A 50 -2.36 8.49 0.85
N ASP A 51 -1.96 8.67 2.11
CA ASP A 51 -0.80 9.49 2.46
C ASP A 51 0.14 8.77 3.43
N GLU A 52 -0.35 7.84 4.25
CA GLU A 52 0.46 7.18 5.27
C GLU A 52 0.91 5.79 4.83
N PHE A 53 2.21 5.55 4.86
CA PHE A 53 2.81 4.25 4.59
C PHE A 53 4.13 4.07 5.33
N ASP A 54 4.60 2.84 5.35
CA ASP A 54 5.88 2.47 5.95
C ASP A 54 6.61 1.55 4.96
N PRO A 55 7.70 2.01 4.33
CA PRO A 55 8.36 1.26 3.28
C PRO A 55 9.18 0.08 3.80
N PHE A 56 9.53 -0.80 2.88
CA PHE A 56 10.49 -1.88 3.05
C PHE A 56 11.69 -1.64 2.14
N ASP A 57 12.86 -1.99 2.62
CA ASP A 57 14.13 -1.97 1.88
C ASP A 57 14.22 -3.05 0.79
N SER A 58 13.36 -4.07 0.86
CA SER A 58 13.33 -5.16 -0.12
C SER A 58 11.91 -5.65 -0.43
N ARG A 59 11.73 -6.15 -1.65
CA ARG A 59 10.49 -6.81 -2.09
C ARG A 59 10.15 -8.01 -1.21
N LEU A 60 11.18 -8.78 -0.83
CA LEU A 60 11.00 -10.00 -0.05
C LEU A 60 10.44 -9.69 1.33
N SER A 61 11.00 -8.69 2.03
CA SER A 61 10.51 -8.23 3.33
C SER A 61 9.05 -7.77 3.24
N CYS A 62 8.70 -7.03 2.18
CA CYS A 62 7.33 -6.59 1.94
C CYS A 62 6.36 -7.77 1.72
N LEU A 63 6.74 -8.73 0.87
CA LEU A 63 5.93 -9.92 0.62
C LEU A 63 5.77 -10.79 1.86
N GLN A 64 6.83 -10.99 2.63
CA GLN A 64 6.78 -11.73 3.90
C GLN A 64 5.80 -11.06 4.86
N TRP A 65 5.83 -9.73 4.97
CA TRP A 65 4.87 -8.99 5.78
C TRP A 65 3.43 -9.16 5.30
N ILE A 66 3.18 -9.06 3.99
CA ILE A 66 1.83 -9.27 3.40
C ILE A 66 1.33 -10.68 3.72
N LEU A 67 2.17 -11.69 3.55
CA LEU A 67 1.80 -13.08 3.81
C LEU A 67 1.52 -13.32 5.30
N HIS A 68 2.35 -12.76 6.18
CA HIS A 68 2.18 -12.87 7.62
C HIS A 68 0.86 -12.24 8.10
N HIS A 69 0.49 -11.08 7.55
CA HIS A 69 -0.72 -10.33 7.96
C HIS A 69 -1.97 -10.65 7.12
N ARG A 70 -1.89 -11.62 6.21
CA ARG A 70 -2.95 -11.91 5.23
C ARG A 70 -4.36 -12.06 5.84
N PRO A 71 -4.57 -12.75 6.97
CA PRO A 71 -5.91 -12.85 7.57
C PRO A 71 -6.46 -11.51 8.09
N ALA A 72 -5.60 -10.62 8.56
CA ALA A 72 -6.00 -9.30 9.02
C ALA A 72 -6.24 -8.35 7.83
N LEU A 73 -5.38 -8.41 6.82
CA LEU A 73 -5.55 -7.66 5.57
C LEU A 73 -6.85 -8.03 4.85
N ASN A 74 -7.20 -9.32 4.76
CA ASN A 74 -8.46 -9.74 4.13
C ASN A 74 -9.70 -9.21 4.86
N ARG A 75 -9.62 -9.02 6.18
CA ARG A 75 -10.71 -8.43 6.98
C ARG A 75 -10.78 -6.92 6.81
N ALA A 76 -9.64 -6.24 6.81
CA ALA A 76 -9.57 -4.79 6.68
C ALA A 76 -9.82 -4.29 5.25
N LEU A 77 -9.44 -5.09 4.25
CA LEU A 77 -9.43 -4.73 2.83
C LEU A 77 -10.23 -5.78 2.01
N PRO A 78 -11.54 -5.94 2.29
CA PRO A 78 -12.33 -7.03 1.73
C PRO A 78 -12.38 -6.97 0.20
N GLY A 79 -12.13 -8.11 -0.45
CA GLY A 79 -12.21 -8.22 -1.91
C GLY A 79 -11.08 -7.54 -2.69
N ALA A 80 -10.11 -6.91 -2.00
CA ALA A 80 -8.99 -6.26 -2.65
C ALA A 80 -7.70 -7.08 -2.51
N THR A 81 -6.84 -7.02 -3.54
CA THR A 81 -5.56 -7.74 -3.53
C THR A 81 -4.45 -6.80 -3.11
N VAL A 82 -3.81 -7.09 -1.97
CA VAL A 82 -2.61 -6.37 -1.52
C VAL A 82 -1.40 -6.88 -2.30
N ARG A 83 -0.63 -5.96 -2.89
CA ARG A 83 0.56 -6.26 -3.69
C ARG A 83 1.76 -5.50 -3.12
N ALA A 84 2.93 -6.13 -3.17
CA ALA A 84 4.20 -5.42 -3.00
C ALA A 84 4.53 -4.70 -4.32
N VAL A 85 4.64 -3.37 -4.27
CA VAL A 85 4.97 -2.52 -5.43
C VAL A 85 6.16 -1.64 -5.09
N ARG A 86 6.88 -1.17 -6.11
CA ARG A 86 7.98 -0.24 -5.90
C ARG A 86 7.42 1.17 -5.63
N LEU A 87 7.97 1.85 -4.64
CA LEU A 87 7.49 3.18 -4.23
C LEU A 87 7.66 4.21 -5.36
N ASP A 88 8.82 4.22 -6.02
CA ASP A 88 9.12 5.14 -7.12
C ASP A 88 8.12 5.01 -8.29
N ARG A 89 7.82 3.78 -8.70
CA ARG A 89 6.82 3.51 -9.75
C ARG A 89 5.41 3.80 -9.27
N TRP A 90 5.12 3.53 -7.99
CA TRP A 90 3.81 3.86 -7.42
C TRP A 90 3.55 5.36 -7.54
N LEU A 91 4.50 6.19 -7.13
CA LEU A 91 4.40 7.66 -7.10
C LEU A 91 4.13 8.23 -8.50
N LEU A 92 4.69 7.59 -9.52
CA LEU A 92 4.52 7.96 -10.92
C LEU A 92 3.26 7.39 -11.58
N GLY A 93 2.45 6.60 -10.86
CA GLY A 93 1.24 5.99 -11.44
C GLY A 93 1.50 4.79 -12.36
N LEU A 94 2.68 4.16 -12.27
CA LEU A 94 3.14 3.13 -13.21
C LEU A 94 2.92 1.69 -12.73
N ASP A 95 2.24 1.49 -11.60
CA ASP A 95 1.95 0.19 -10.95
C ASP A 95 0.58 0.13 -10.25
#